data_AF-A0A9E2PNT0-F1
#
_entry.id   AF-A0A9E2PNT0-F1
#
_cell.length_a   1.000
_cell.length_b   1.000
_cell.length_c   1.000
_cell.angle_alpha   90.00
_cell.angle_beta   90.00
_cell.angle_gamma   90.00
#
_symmetry.space_group_name_H-M   'P 1'
#
loop_
_entity.id
_entity.type
_entity.pdbx_description
1 polymer ?
#
loop_
_entity_poly.entity_id
_entity_poly.type
_entity_poly.pdbx_seq_one_letter_code
_entity_poly.pdbx_strand_id
1 'polypeptide(L)'
;MPKKYSLDALEQILRQAGATREGLLGQDARGLAAILQADDQAIRRRGLTHAHIARNLLALRQAGWEGLGDPVSVPPHFEVRVDAARGTLPCPFGDQGSFAKVNTTVHNLASGQEITFTDLNIHLITTHGFYEGHGAQFRLDPEQLMDTLEMGKIRPCKKHDGMH
;
A
#
# COMPACT_ATOMS: atom_id res chain seq x y z
N MET A 1 19.28 0.23 7.46
CA MET A 1 20.17 -0.12 6.34
C MET A 1 20.61 1.18 5.67
N PRO A 2 21.87 1.34 5.25
CA PRO A 2 22.30 2.52 4.52
C PRO A 2 21.53 2.61 3.20
N LYS A 3 20.92 3.76 2.92
CA LYS A 3 20.23 3.99 1.64
C LYS A 3 21.28 3.97 0.52
N LYS A 4 21.07 3.13 -0.49
CA LYS A 4 21.96 2.95 -1.64
C LYS A 4 22.12 4.23 -2.48
N TYR A 5 21.14 5.12 -2.40
CA TYR A 5 21.06 6.37 -3.15
C TYR A 5 20.86 7.56 -2.21
N SER A 6 21.31 8.75 -2.63
CA SER A 6 20.84 10.00 -2.02
C SER A 6 19.34 10.16 -2.24
N LEU A 7 18.70 11.01 -1.44
CA LEU A 7 17.26 11.24 -1.55
C LEU A 7 16.89 11.78 -2.95
N ASP A 8 17.65 12.73 -3.47
CA ASP A 8 17.40 13.33 -4.79
C ASP A 8 17.61 12.33 -5.93
N ALA A 9 18.67 11.52 -5.86
CA ALA A 9 18.93 10.49 -6.85
C ALA A 9 17.82 9.43 -6.86
N LEU A 10 17.36 9.02 -5.67
CA LEU A 10 16.24 8.12 -5.53
C LEU A 10 14.95 8.73 -6.06
N GLU A 11 14.70 10.01 -5.82
CA GLU A 11 13.54 10.70 -6.38
C GLU A 11 13.55 10.64 -7.92
N GLN A 12 14.67 10.95 -8.55
CA GLN A 12 14.80 10.87 -10.01
C GLN A 12 14.57 9.45 -10.54
N ILE A 13 15.10 8.44 -9.84
CA ILE A 13 14.83 7.03 -10.16
C ILE A 13 13.33 6.75 -10.07
N LEU A 14 12.65 7.16 -8.99
CA LEU A 14 11.23 6.90 -8.78
C LEU A 14 10.32 7.64 -9.78
N ARG A 15 10.71 8.82 -10.28
CA ARG A 15 10.00 9.53 -11.36
C ARG A 15 10.04 8.77 -12.69
N GLN A 16 11.05 7.92 -12.88
CA GLN A 16 11.25 7.16 -14.12
C GLN A 16 10.92 5.67 -13.97
N ALA A 17 10.89 5.16 -12.73
CA ALA A 17 10.62 3.77 -12.42
C ALA A 17 9.13 3.47 -12.51
N GLY A 18 8.78 2.30 -13.05
CA GLY A 18 7.39 1.88 -13.25
C GLY A 18 7.17 1.41 -14.68
N ALA A 19 6.03 0.78 -14.94
CA ALA A 19 5.62 0.41 -16.30
C ALA A 19 4.87 1.55 -17.01
N THR A 20 4.60 2.65 -16.29
CA THR A 20 3.85 3.81 -16.75
C THR A 20 4.77 4.97 -17.08
N ARG A 21 4.26 5.94 -17.84
CA ARG A 21 5.02 7.15 -18.22
C ARG A 21 5.26 8.07 -17.02
N GLU A 22 4.37 8.02 -16.04
CA GLU A 22 4.33 8.90 -14.87
C GLU A 22 5.20 8.38 -13.71
N GLY A 23 5.75 7.17 -13.85
CA GLY A 23 6.57 6.51 -12.85
C GLY A 23 5.84 6.26 -11.51
N LEU A 24 6.61 6.02 -10.45
CA LEU A 24 6.12 5.73 -9.10
C LEU A 24 5.82 6.98 -8.27
N LEU A 25 6.15 8.18 -8.78
CA LEU A 25 5.78 9.45 -8.12
C LEU A 25 4.60 10.15 -8.79
N GLY A 26 4.15 9.69 -9.95
CA GLY A 26 3.00 10.26 -10.61
C GLY A 26 3.19 11.76 -10.90
N GLN A 27 2.16 12.52 -10.58
CA GLN A 27 2.10 13.97 -10.72
C GLN A 27 2.28 14.68 -9.37
N ASP A 28 2.80 13.97 -8.36
CA ASP A 28 2.96 14.55 -7.04
C ASP A 28 3.92 15.74 -7.07
N ALA A 29 3.41 16.90 -6.65
CA ALA A 29 4.17 18.14 -6.58
C ALA A 29 5.13 18.16 -5.37
N ARG A 30 4.93 17.25 -4.40
CA ARG A 30 5.79 17.12 -3.23
C ARG A 30 7.09 16.39 -3.60
N GLY A 31 8.18 16.74 -2.91
CA GLY A 31 9.41 15.96 -2.96
C GLY A 31 9.29 14.64 -2.18
N LEU A 32 10.17 13.68 -2.47
CA LEU A 32 10.13 12.33 -1.91
C LEU A 32 10.11 12.31 -0.37
N ALA A 33 10.92 13.15 0.30
CA ALA A 33 10.91 13.23 1.76
C ALA A 33 9.55 13.66 2.31
N ALA A 34 8.90 14.63 1.67
CA ALA A 34 7.60 15.13 2.11
C ALA A 34 6.49 14.09 1.91
N ILE A 35 6.56 13.29 0.83
CA ILE A 35 5.63 12.17 0.60
C ILE A 35 5.80 11.13 1.72
N LEU A 36 7.02 10.65 1.94
CA LEU A 36 7.32 9.65 2.97
C LEU A 36 6.89 10.13 4.37
N GLN A 37 7.17 11.39 4.71
CA GLN A 37 6.78 11.98 5.99
C GLN A 37 5.27 12.09 6.14
N ALA A 38 4.56 12.54 5.10
CA ALA A 38 3.10 12.67 5.15
C ALA A 38 2.42 11.30 5.33
N ASP A 39 2.90 10.29 4.60
CA ASP A 39 2.36 8.94 4.67
C ASP A 39 2.66 8.27 6.03
N ASP A 40 3.87 8.41 6.58
CA ASP A 40 4.20 7.95 7.94
C ASP A 40 3.31 8.61 9.00
N GLN A 41 3.08 9.92 8.91
CA GLN A 41 2.20 10.62 9.83
C GLN A 41 0.76 10.11 9.77
N ALA A 42 0.22 9.83 8.58
CA ALA A 42 -1.13 9.26 8.43
C ALA A 42 -1.26 7.91 9.12
N ILE A 43 -0.32 7.00 8.86
CA ILE A 43 -0.30 5.68 9.49
C ILE A 43 -0.19 5.79 11.02
N ARG A 44 0.70 6.65 11.53
CA ARG A 44 0.91 6.84 12.97
C ARG A 44 -0.29 7.44 13.68
N ARG A 45 -1.02 8.37 13.06
CA ARG A 45 -2.23 8.97 13.65
C ARG A 45 -3.30 7.93 13.99
N ARG A 46 -3.35 6.82 13.25
CA ARG A 46 -4.25 5.68 13.52
C ARG A 46 -3.67 4.63 14.46
N GLY A 47 -2.51 4.91 15.07
CA GLY A 47 -1.83 3.98 15.97
C GLY A 47 -1.25 2.75 15.26
N LEU A 48 -1.02 2.82 13.95
CA LEU A 48 -0.51 1.72 13.14
C LEU A 48 0.98 1.92 12.80
N THR A 49 1.53 0.92 12.11
CA THR A 49 2.88 0.93 11.55
C THR A 49 2.80 0.41 10.11
N HIS A 50 3.80 0.71 9.28
CA HIS A 50 3.85 0.17 7.91
C HIS A 50 3.83 -1.36 7.90
N ALA A 51 4.44 -2.01 8.91
CA ALA A 51 4.42 -3.46 9.05
C ALA A 51 3.01 -4.01 9.32
N HIS A 52 2.14 -3.29 10.04
CA HIS A 52 0.74 -3.68 10.18
C HIS A 52 0.02 -3.67 8.84
N ILE A 53 0.20 -2.60 8.05
CA ILE A 53 -0.41 -2.47 6.73
C ILE A 53 0.06 -3.59 5.80
N ALA A 54 1.37 -3.75 5.67
CA ALA A 54 1.93 -4.75 4.77
C ALA A 54 1.52 -6.19 5.13
N ARG A 55 1.43 -6.51 6.43
CA ARG A 55 0.94 -7.82 6.88
C ARG A 55 -0.50 -8.07 6.46
N ASN A 56 -1.36 -7.06 6.54
CA ASN A 56 -2.75 -7.17 6.13
C ASN A 56 -2.86 -7.37 4.61
N LEU A 57 -2.13 -6.57 3.81
CA LEU A 57 -2.05 -6.74 2.36
C LEU A 57 -1.55 -8.13 1.95
N LEU A 58 -0.50 -8.63 2.61
CA LEU A 58 0.03 -9.97 2.35
C LEU A 58 -0.99 -11.06 2.67
N ALA A 59 -1.72 -10.95 3.78
CA ALA A 59 -2.74 -11.91 4.16
C ALA A 59 -3.90 -11.95 3.14
N LEU A 60 -4.38 -10.79 2.69
CA LEU A 60 -5.41 -10.69 1.65
C LEU A 60 -4.93 -11.29 0.33
N ARG A 61 -3.72 -10.93 -0.10
CA ARG A 61 -3.10 -11.49 -1.31
C ARG A 61 -2.96 -13.01 -1.21
N GLN A 62 -2.57 -13.56 -0.06
CA GLN A 62 -2.47 -15.00 0.14
C GLN A 62 -3.83 -15.69 0.07
N ALA A 63 -4.86 -15.11 0.71
CA ALA A 63 -6.21 -15.64 0.68
C ALA A 63 -6.80 -15.64 -0.74
N GLY A 64 -6.60 -14.57 -1.51
CA GLY A 64 -7.07 -14.49 -2.90
C GLY A 64 -6.27 -15.37 -3.88
N TRP A 65 -5.04 -15.78 -3.52
CA TRP A 65 -4.18 -16.58 -4.41
C TRP A 65 -4.78 -17.95 -4.71
N GLU A 66 -5.59 -18.51 -3.80
CA GLU A 66 -6.24 -19.81 -3.97
C GLU A 66 -7.22 -19.83 -5.17
N GLY A 67 -7.80 -18.68 -5.50
CA GLY A 67 -8.75 -18.52 -6.62
C GLY A 67 -8.17 -17.82 -7.85
N LEU A 68 -6.84 -17.81 -8.03
CA LEU A 68 -6.12 -17.11 -9.12
C LEU A 68 -6.95 -16.90 -10.41
N GLY A 69 -7.23 -15.63 -10.73
CA GLY A 69 -8.06 -15.19 -11.87
C GLY A 69 -9.52 -14.92 -11.52
N ASP A 70 -10.05 -15.56 -10.49
CA ASP A 70 -11.42 -15.43 -10.00
C ASP A 70 -11.49 -14.70 -8.65
N PRO A 71 -12.59 -14.00 -8.34
CA PRO A 71 -12.79 -13.41 -7.02
C PRO A 71 -13.00 -14.47 -5.92
N VAL A 72 -12.37 -14.28 -4.78
CA VAL A 72 -12.48 -15.12 -3.58
C VAL A 72 -13.09 -14.32 -2.45
N SER A 73 -14.15 -14.84 -1.82
CA SER A 73 -14.69 -14.24 -0.60
C SER A 73 -13.74 -14.46 0.57
N VAL A 74 -13.30 -13.37 1.19
CA VAL A 74 -12.43 -13.37 2.36
C VAL A 74 -13.18 -12.74 3.53
N PRO A 75 -13.40 -13.47 4.65
CA PRO A 75 -14.06 -12.92 5.82
C PRO A 75 -13.34 -11.67 6.36
N PRO A 76 -14.05 -10.71 6.98
CA PRO A 76 -15.49 -10.73 7.26
C PRO A 76 -16.39 -10.34 6.08
N HIS A 77 -15.94 -9.47 5.18
CA HIS A 77 -16.74 -8.93 4.07
C HIS A 77 -15.86 -8.37 2.95
N PHE A 78 -14.78 -9.08 2.64
CA PHE A 78 -13.91 -8.73 1.52
C PHE A 78 -14.11 -9.70 0.37
N GLU A 79 -13.94 -9.19 -0.83
CA GLU A 79 -13.73 -10.00 -2.02
C GLU A 79 -12.32 -9.68 -2.55
N VAL A 80 -11.53 -10.71 -2.82
CA VAL A 80 -10.15 -10.56 -3.28
C VAL A 80 -9.97 -11.27 -4.60
N ARG A 81 -9.52 -10.54 -5.62
CA ARG A 81 -9.15 -11.09 -6.93
C ARG A 81 -7.67 -10.92 -7.17
N VAL A 82 -7.01 -11.99 -7.58
CA VAL A 82 -5.57 -12.01 -7.86
C VAL A 82 -5.33 -12.31 -9.33
N ASP A 83 -4.68 -11.39 -10.03
CA ASP A 83 -4.28 -11.54 -11.44
C ASP A 83 -2.76 -11.58 -11.54
N ALA A 84 -2.22 -12.68 -12.07
CA ALA A 84 -0.79 -12.81 -12.31
C ALA A 84 -0.44 -12.55 -13.78
N ALA A 85 0.47 -11.62 -14.01
CA ALA A 85 1.13 -11.40 -15.29
C ALA A 85 2.54 -12.01 -15.31
N ARG A 86 3.07 -12.27 -16.51
CA ARG A 86 4.43 -12.79 -16.66
C ARG A 86 5.49 -11.76 -16.30
N GLY A 87 6.60 -12.23 -15.73
CA GLY A 87 7.79 -11.46 -15.44
C GLY A 87 7.85 -10.94 -14.00
N THR A 88 8.94 -10.24 -13.70
CA THR A 88 9.21 -9.69 -12.37
C THR A 88 9.55 -8.21 -12.43
N LEU A 89 9.47 -7.54 -11.29
CA LEU A 89 9.78 -6.14 -11.09
C LEU A 89 10.93 -6.02 -10.07
N PRO A 90 12.00 -5.26 -10.36
CA PRO A 90 13.02 -4.96 -9.38
C PRO A 90 12.54 -3.91 -8.37
N CYS A 91 13.11 -3.92 -7.16
CA CYS A 91 12.89 -2.82 -6.22
C CYS A 91 13.62 -1.54 -6.67
N PRO A 92 12.93 -0.40 -6.83
CA PRO A 92 13.55 0.85 -7.28
C PRO A 92 14.46 1.50 -6.22
N PHE A 93 14.35 1.12 -4.95
CA PHE A 93 15.26 1.54 -3.88
C PHE A 93 16.60 0.80 -3.91
N GLY A 94 16.72 -0.21 -4.77
CA GLY A 94 17.95 -0.95 -5.03
C GLY A 94 18.20 -2.13 -4.10
N ASP A 95 17.18 -2.56 -3.35
CA ASP A 95 17.16 -3.79 -2.58
C ASP A 95 17.28 -5.02 -3.49
N GLN A 96 17.89 -6.08 -2.96
CA GLN A 96 18.02 -7.34 -3.68
C GLN A 96 16.67 -8.06 -3.70
N GLY A 97 16.21 -8.46 -4.88
CA GLY A 97 14.96 -9.18 -5.06
C GLY A 97 14.26 -8.83 -6.36
N SER A 98 13.36 -9.72 -6.79
CA SER A 98 12.45 -9.45 -7.90
C SER A 98 11.06 -9.91 -7.50
N PHE A 99 10.07 -9.04 -7.71
CA PHE A 99 8.69 -9.23 -7.27
C PHE A 99 7.84 -9.65 -8.45
N ALA A 100 6.98 -10.65 -8.28
CA ALA A 100 6.10 -11.08 -9.36
C ALA A 100 5.16 -9.94 -9.76
N LYS A 101 4.83 -9.84 -11.06
CA LYS A 101 3.81 -8.91 -11.56
C LYS A 101 2.42 -9.44 -11.24
N VAL A 102 2.06 -9.38 -9.97
CA VAL A 102 0.77 -9.84 -9.46
C VAL A 102 -0.01 -8.63 -9.01
N ASN A 103 -1.22 -8.47 -9.53
CA ASN A 103 -2.17 -7.47 -9.06
C ASN A 103 -3.16 -8.17 -8.12
N THR A 104 -3.35 -7.61 -6.94
CA THR A 104 -4.37 -8.03 -5.98
C THR A 104 -5.37 -6.89 -5.86
N THR A 105 -6.61 -7.14 -6.24
CA THR A 105 -7.74 -6.23 -6.05
C THR A 105 -8.52 -6.68 -4.82
N VAL A 106 -8.78 -5.78 -3.89
CA VAL A 106 -9.57 -6.04 -2.67
C VAL A 106 -10.76 -5.11 -2.67
N HIS A 107 -11.95 -5.68 -2.69
CA HIS A 107 -13.22 -4.98 -2.56
C HIS A 107 -13.77 -5.18 -1.15
N ASN A 108 -13.98 -4.09 -0.42
CA ASN A 108 -14.72 -4.10 0.84
C ASN A 108 -16.22 -4.05 0.51
N LEU A 109 -16.92 -5.15 0.72
CA LEU A 109 -18.35 -5.28 0.39
C LEU A 109 -19.25 -4.46 1.33
N ALA A 110 -18.77 -4.09 2.52
CA ALA A 110 -19.53 -3.29 3.48
C ALA A 110 -19.48 -1.79 3.16
N SER A 111 -18.32 -1.26 2.75
CA SER A 111 -18.16 0.15 2.37
C SER A 111 -18.30 0.42 0.87
N GLY A 112 -18.22 -0.63 0.04
CA GLY A 112 -18.16 -0.54 -1.41
C GLY A 112 -16.82 -0.04 -1.96
N GLN A 113 -15.83 0.21 -1.10
CA GLN A 113 -14.52 0.73 -1.51
C GLN A 113 -13.61 -0.39 -2.02
N GLU A 114 -12.74 -0.04 -2.96
CA GLU A 114 -11.79 -0.96 -3.57
C GLU A 114 -10.37 -0.38 -3.55
N ILE A 115 -9.39 -1.27 -3.42
CA ILE A 115 -7.97 -0.98 -3.64
C ILE A 115 -7.35 -2.03 -4.56
N THR A 116 -6.34 -1.63 -5.33
CA THR A 116 -5.50 -2.57 -6.08
C THR A 116 -4.04 -2.34 -5.73
N PHE A 117 -3.30 -3.41 -5.45
CA PHE A 117 -1.88 -3.35 -5.12
C PHE A 117 -1.11 -4.51 -5.74
N THR A 118 0.21 -4.38 -5.79
CA THR A 118 1.12 -5.42 -6.28
C THR A 118 1.97 -6.02 -5.18
N ASP A 119 2.58 -7.18 -5.44
CA ASP A 119 3.60 -7.77 -4.55
C ASP A 119 4.78 -6.78 -4.31
N LEU A 120 5.08 -5.92 -5.29
CA LEU A 120 6.07 -4.83 -5.12
C LEU A 120 5.57 -3.79 -4.10
N ASN A 121 4.30 -3.38 -4.15
CA ASN A 121 3.76 -2.40 -3.17
C ASN A 121 3.88 -2.91 -1.73
N ILE A 122 3.64 -4.21 -1.50
CA ILE A 122 3.83 -4.81 -0.16
C ILE A 122 5.26 -4.60 0.34
N HIS A 123 6.26 -4.85 -0.51
CA HIS A 123 7.67 -4.65 -0.17
C HIS A 123 8.02 -3.16 0.04
N LEU A 124 7.54 -2.28 -0.85
CA LEU A 124 7.77 -0.83 -0.74
C LEU A 124 7.24 -0.27 0.59
N ILE A 125 6.04 -0.71 0.99
CA ILE A 125 5.46 -0.34 2.28
C ILE A 125 6.28 -0.93 3.44
N THR A 126 6.56 -2.23 3.40
CA THR A 126 7.24 -2.94 4.49
C THR A 126 8.62 -2.35 4.78
N THR A 127 9.42 -2.11 3.74
CA THR A 127 10.85 -1.80 3.87
C THR A 127 11.13 -0.31 3.82
N HIS A 128 10.33 0.45 3.07
CA HIS A 128 10.61 1.86 2.77
C HIS A 128 9.53 2.82 3.27
N GLY A 129 8.39 2.32 3.76
CA GLY A 129 7.25 3.17 4.15
C GLY A 129 6.72 3.99 2.96
N PHE A 130 6.89 3.48 1.74
CA PHE A 130 6.58 4.21 0.52
C PHE A 130 5.30 3.68 -0.13
N TYR A 131 4.36 4.58 -0.39
CA TYR A 131 3.02 4.28 -0.91
C TYR A 131 2.82 4.81 -2.34
N GLU A 132 3.91 5.13 -3.06
CA GLU A 132 3.93 5.85 -4.35
C GLU A 132 3.51 7.32 -4.22
N GLY A 133 3.60 8.13 -5.28
CA GLY A 133 3.15 9.53 -5.28
C GLY A 133 1.73 9.69 -5.83
N HIS A 134 1.09 10.85 -5.57
CA HIS A 134 -0.21 11.15 -6.15
C HIS A 134 -0.21 11.04 -7.68
N GLY A 135 -1.24 10.39 -8.24
CA GLY A 135 -1.37 10.17 -9.68
C GLY A 135 -0.53 9.01 -10.22
N ALA A 136 0.26 8.31 -9.39
CA ALA A 136 0.84 7.04 -9.76
C ALA A 136 -0.27 5.97 -9.85
N GLN A 137 -0.15 5.05 -10.80
CA GLN A 137 -1.18 4.04 -11.10
C GLN A 137 -1.54 3.17 -9.88
N PHE A 138 -0.56 2.85 -9.03
CA PHE A 138 -0.73 1.99 -7.87
C PHE A 138 -0.51 2.74 -6.55
N ARG A 139 -0.75 4.07 -6.54
CA ARG A 139 -0.76 4.85 -5.29
C ARG A 139 -1.77 4.26 -4.32
N LEU A 140 -1.27 3.90 -3.15
CA LEU A 140 -2.08 3.43 -2.04
C LEU A 140 -2.17 4.56 -1.02
N ASP A 141 -3.10 5.50 -1.21
CA ASP A 141 -3.29 6.58 -0.24
C ASP A 141 -3.51 6.01 1.17
N PRO A 142 -2.69 6.37 2.18
CA PRO A 142 -2.75 5.72 3.49
C PRO A 142 -4.10 5.83 4.19
N GLU A 143 -4.79 6.97 4.10
CA GLU A 143 -6.08 7.14 4.77
C GLU A 143 -7.16 6.30 4.08
N GLN A 144 -7.25 6.39 2.74
CA GLN A 144 -8.15 5.55 1.96
C GLN A 144 -7.88 4.06 2.17
N LEU A 145 -6.60 3.67 2.18
CA LEU A 145 -6.17 2.29 2.39
C LEU A 145 -6.64 1.77 3.75
N MET A 146 -6.42 2.54 4.82
CA MET A 146 -6.84 2.15 6.16
C MET A 146 -8.36 2.13 6.31
N ASP A 147 -9.09 3.02 5.62
CA ASP A 147 -10.56 3.01 5.61
C ASP A 147 -11.10 1.79 4.87
N THR A 148 -10.61 1.51 3.65
CA THR A 148 -11.01 0.33 2.88
C THR A 148 -10.73 -0.96 3.64
N LEU A 149 -9.58 -1.06 4.30
CA LEU A 149 -9.19 -2.25 5.08
C LEU A 149 -9.71 -2.25 6.52
N GLU A 150 -10.46 -1.22 6.92
CA GLU A 150 -11.00 -1.02 8.27
C GLU A 150 -9.95 -1.09 9.39
N MET A 151 -8.74 -0.62 9.12
CA MET A 151 -7.62 -0.67 10.03
C MET A 151 -7.52 0.57 10.91
N GLY A 152 -7.10 0.38 12.16
CA GLY A 152 -6.75 1.48 13.06
C GLY A 152 -7.93 2.34 13.49
N LYS A 153 -9.13 1.75 13.63
CA LYS A 153 -10.33 2.45 14.12
C LYS A 153 -9.97 3.27 15.37
N ILE A 154 -10.14 4.59 15.29
CA ILE A 154 -10.08 5.48 16.46
C ILE A 154 -11.19 4.97 17.38
N ARG A 155 -10.82 4.38 18.53
CA ARG A 155 -11.81 4.05 19.55
C ARG A 155 -12.54 5.36 19.87
N PRO A 156 -13.88 5.43 19.77
CA PRO A 156 -14.57 6.59 20.30
C PRO A 156 -14.15 6.70 21.76
N CYS A 157 -13.59 7.87 22.14
CA CYS A 157 -13.36 8.19 23.53
C CYS A 157 -14.71 7.99 24.21
N LYS A 158 -14.82 6.97 25.08
CA LYS A 158 -16.05 6.77 25.86
C LYS A 158 -16.23 8.06 26.64
N LYS A 159 -17.19 8.89 26.23
CA LYS A 159 -17.73 9.91 27.13
C LYS A 159 -18.19 9.12 28.35
N HIS A 160 -17.58 9.38 29.50
CA HIS A 160 -18.14 8.93 30.77
C HIS A 160 -19.46 9.67 30.94
N ASP A 161 -20.51 9.10 30.37
CA ASP A 161 -21.88 9.49 30.67
C ASP A 161 -22.20 8.92 32.05
N GLY A 162 -22.08 9.79 33.05
CA GLY A 162 -23.00 9.83 34.17
C GLY A 162 -22.74 8.94 35.39
N MET A 163 -22.90 9.62 36.53
CA MET A 163 -23.60 9.17 37.75
C MET A 163 -22.78 8.44 38.83
N HIS A 164 -22.29 9.19 39.83
CA HIS A 164 -23.03 9.49 41.07
C HIS A 164 -22.34 10.63 41.83
#